data_AF-A0AAJ5W713-F1
#
_entry.id   AF-A0AAJ5W713-F1
#
_cell.length_a   1.000
_cell.length_b   1.000
_cell.length_c   1.000
_cell.angle_alpha   90.00
_cell.angle_beta   90.00
_cell.angle_gamma   90.00
#
_symmetry.space_group_name_H-M   'P 1'
#
loop_
_entity.id
_entity.type
_entity.pdbx_description
1 polymer ?
#
loop_
_entity_poly.entity_id
_entity_poly.type
_entity_poly.pdbx_seq_one_letter_code
_entity_poly.pdbx_strand_id
1 'polypeptide(L)'
;MVENTKTLDSLKPEAVKNGIGLGLIALVLGILSAYLLVGAKSMMAIFLIPIGVGLIVPLVVAVLFCFDLRKKIGGFWNLRQATSGIFIMFLVTYAVSNIGNVIFNKFIEKDMTERIQNTVVGATSSMMKSQGVDEDVIDKKVAEMNSDFERKNQGTIMQTIQGHVIGVIIVFVIALLFAAIFKKEPPLYLSDN
;
A
#
# COMPACT_ATOMS: atom_id res chain seq x y z
N MET A 1 -5.84 30.24 -31.11
CA MET A 1 -4.96 29.96 -29.96
C MET A 1 -5.36 28.58 -29.47
N VAL A 2 -4.44 27.61 -29.52
CA VAL A 2 -4.75 26.20 -29.24
C VAL A 2 -4.80 26.03 -27.74
N GLU A 3 -5.99 26.08 -27.14
CA GLU A 3 -6.18 25.66 -25.77
C GLU A 3 -5.88 24.17 -25.71
N ASN A 4 -4.71 23.84 -25.15
CA ASN A 4 -4.16 22.50 -25.07
C ASN A 4 -5.04 21.68 -24.14
N THR A 5 -6.10 21.08 -24.69
CA THR A 5 -6.89 20.03 -24.04
C THR A 5 -6.00 18.80 -23.87
N LYS A 6 -5.17 18.83 -22.82
CA LYS A 6 -4.29 17.72 -22.49
C LYS A 6 -5.12 16.45 -22.29
N THR A 7 -4.97 15.52 -23.23
CA THR A 7 -5.77 14.30 -23.30
C THR A 7 -5.27 13.25 -22.33
N LEU A 8 -6.05 12.18 -22.16
CA LEU A 8 -5.67 10.98 -21.39
C LEU A 8 -4.27 10.46 -21.74
N ASP A 9 -3.84 10.58 -23.00
CA ASP A 9 -2.56 10.05 -23.45
C ASP A 9 -1.37 10.84 -22.89
N SER A 10 -1.55 12.14 -22.62
CA SER A 10 -0.56 12.95 -21.92
C SER A 10 -0.52 12.68 -20.40
N LEU A 11 -1.59 12.11 -19.83
CA LEU A 11 -1.70 11.81 -18.40
C LEU A 11 -1.00 10.50 -18.02
N LYS A 12 -1.00 9.49 -18.91
CA LYS A 12 -0.45 8.16 -18.61
C LYS A 12 1.04 8.20 -18.24
N PRO A 13 1.94 8.88 -18.98
CA PRO A 13 3.36 8.92 -18.62
C PRO A 13 3.61 9.58 -17.26
N GLU A 14 2.86 10.64 -16.95
CA GLU A 14 2.96 11.34 -15.67
C GLU A 14 2.43 10.49 -14.52
N ALA A 15 1.32 9.76 -14.74
CA ALA A 15 0.80 8.79 -13.78
C ALA A 15 1.79 7.65 -13.49
N VAL A 16 2.46 7.14 -14.53
CA VAL A 16 3.52 6.13 -14.37
C VAL A 16 4.69 6.70 -13.58
N LYS A 17 5.17 7.90 -13.93
CA LYS A 17 6.28 8.57 -13.21
C LYS A 17 5.96 8.77 -11.73
N ASN A 18 4.78 9.32 -11.43
CA ASN A 18 4.32 9.51 -10.04
C ASN A 18 4.12 8.16 -9.34
N GLY A 19 3.66 7.13 -10.05
CA GLY A 19 3.50 5.78 -9.52
C GLY A 19 4.82 5.10 -9.18
N ILE A 20 5.86 5.28 -10.01
CA ILE A 20 7.22 4.79 -9.69
C ILE A 20 7.73 5.50 -8.43
N GLY A 21 7.64 6.83 -8.39
CA GLY A 21 8.08 7.62 -7.23
C GLY A 21 7.37 7.19 -5.95
N LEU A 22 6.03 7.05 -6.00
CA LEU A 22 5.23 6.62 -4.86
C LEU A 22 5.54 5.17 -4.47
N GLY A 23 5.76 4.28 -5.45
CA GLY A 23 6.14 2.89 -5.22
C GLY A 23 7.49 2.74 -4.53
N LEU A 24 8.48 3.55 -4.91
CA LEU A 24 9.78 3.58 -4.24
C LEU A 24 9.68 4.15 -2.82
N ILE A 25 8.92 5.22 -2.62
CA ILE A 25 8.65 5.78 -1.29
C ILE A 25 7.96 4.74 -0.40
N ALA A 26 6.91 4.08 -0.91
CA ALA A 26 6.19 3.03 -0.20
C ALA A 26 7.09 1.84 0.14
N LEU A 27 8.01 1.45 -0.77
CA LEU A 27 8.99 0.40 -0.51
C LEU A 27 9.93 0.78 0.64
N VAL A 28 10.53 1.97 0.59
CA VAL A 28 11.45 2.45 1.64
C VAL A 28 10.74 2.55 2.99
N LEU A 29 9.53 3.11 3.01
CA LEU A 29 8.71 3.21 4.22
C LEU A 29 8.28 1.83 4.73
N GLY A 30 7.99 0.88 3.83
CA GLY A 30 7.69 -0.51 4.18
C GLY A 30 8.87 -1.21 4.84
N ILE A 31 10.07 -1.05 4.29
CA ILE A 31 11.31 -1.58 4.88
C ILE A 31 11.59 -0.93 6.24
N LEU A 32 11.47 0.40 6.33
CA LEU A 32 11.62 1.13 7.59
C LEU A 32 10.60 0.63 8.64
N SER A 33 9.34 0.49 8.23
CA SER A 33 8.27 -0.04 9.08
C SER A 33 8.60 -1.46 9.57
N ALA A 34 9.18 -2.32 8.73
CA ALA A 34 9.60 -3.67 9.10
C ALA A 34 10.68 -3.66 10.20
N TYR A 35 11.72 -2.84 10.07
CA TYR A 35 12.76 -2.73 11.10
C TYR A 35 12.23 -2.15 12.41
N LEU A 36 11.37 -1.11 12.34
CA LEU A 36 10.71 -0.56 13.53
C LEU A 36 9.83 -1.59 14.21
N LEU A 37 9.12 -2.41 13.42
CA LEU A 37 8.25 -3.45 13.93
C LEU A 37 9.01 -4.52 14.70
N VAL A 38 10.16 -4.99 14.19
CA VAL A 38 10.94 -6.00 14.92
C VAL A 38 11.47 -5.46 16.26
N GLY A 39 11.79 -4.16 16.34
CA GLY A 39 12.18 -3.51 17.59
C GLY A 39 11.01 -3.21 18.54
N ALA A 40 9.76 -3.44 18.13
CA ALA A 40 8.58 -3.10 18.92
C ALA A 40 8.43 -4.05 20.11
N LYS A 41 8.23 -3.48 21.31
CA LYS A 41 8.03 -4.23 22.56
C LYS A 41 6.59 -4.21 23.08
N SER A 42 5.73 -3.39 22.49
CA SER A 42 4.34 -3.26 22.91
C SER A 42 3.40 -3.64 21.77
N MET A 43 2.27 -4.27 22.13
CA MET A 43 1.23 -4.61 21.16
C MET A 43 0.72 -3.36 20.43
N MET A 44 0.63 -2.23 21.13
CA MET A 44 0.26 -0.96 20.54
C MET A 44 1.23 -0.52 19.43
N ALA A 45 2.55 -0.62 19.66
CA ALA A 45 3.54 -0.28 18.63
C ALA A 45 3.43 -1.20 17.42
N ILE A 46 3.21 -2.50 17.65
CA ILE A 46 3.01 -3.50 16.59
C ILE A 46 1.83 -3.14 15.68
N PHE A 47 0.74 -2.62 16.26
CA PHE A 47 -0.42 -2.17 15.48
C PHE A 47 -0.23 -0.80 14.82
N LEU A 48 0.37 0.17 15.52
CA LEU A 48 0.45 1.54 15.05
C LEU A 48 1.54 1.78 14.01
N ILE A 49 2.68 1.08 14.09
CA ILE A 49 3.81 1.27 13.17
C ILE A 49 3.40 1.00 11.70
N PRO A 50 2.78 -0.16 11.36
CA PRO A 50 2.35 -0.42 9.99
C PRO A 50 1.29 0.58 9.49
N ILE A 51 0.40 1.03 10.37
CA ILE A 51 -0.64 2.01 10.01
C ILE A 51 -0.01 3.38 9.74
N GLY A 52 0.78 3.90 10.68
CA GLY A 52 1.37 5.23 10.58
C GLY A 52 2.37 5.33 9.42
N VAL A 53 3.41 4.49 9.47
CA VAL A 53 4.52 4.55 8.52
C VAL A 53 4.16 3.87 7.20
N GLY A 54 3.52 2.71 7.27
CA GLY A 54 3.21 1.89 6.10
C GLY A 54 1.97 2.32 5.32
N LEU A 55 1.03 3.07 5.92
CA LEU A 55 -0.22 3.45 5.26
C LEU A 55 -0.45 4.96 5.23
N ILE A 56 -0.41 5.66 6.38
CA ILE A 56 -0.78 7.08 6.45
C ILE A 56 0.22 7.96 5.68
N VAL A 57 1.53 7.74 5.84
CA VAL A 57 2.53 8.55 5.12
C VAL A 57 2.43 8.37 3.59
N PRO A 58 2.39 7.15 3.02
CA PRO A 58 2.16 6.97 1.59
C PRO A 58 0.83 7.57 1.11
N LEU A 59 -0.23 7.51 1.93
CA LEU A 59 -1.53 8.10 1.59
C LEU A 59 -1.44 9.62 1.42
N VAL A 60 -0.72 10.31 2.31
CA VAL A 60 -0.51 11.76 2.19
C VAL A 60 0.25 12.10 0.91
N VAL A 61 1.31 11.34 0.60
CA VAL A 61 2.09 11.54 -0.65
C VAL A 61 1.22 11.25 -1.88
N ALA A 62 0.38 10.23 -1.85
CA ALA A 62 -0.57 9.91 -2.91
C ALA A 62 -1.52 11.08 -3.19
N VAL A 63 -2.05 11.72 -2.15
CA VAL A 63 -2.89 12.92 -2.28
C VAL A 63 -2.14 14.06 -2.97
N LEU A 64 -0.87 14.31 -2.60
CA LEU A 64 -0.03 15.32 -3.26
C LEU A 64 0.17 15.00 -4.75
N PHE A 65 0.40 13.73 -5.08
CA PHE A 65 0.56 13.30 -6.47
C PHE A 65 -0.74 13.36 -7.27
N CYS A 66 -1.90 13.14 -6.66
CA CYS A 66 -3.18 13.39 -7.31
C CYS A 66 -3.35 14.87 -7.69
N PHE A 67 -2.95 15.79 -6.82
CA PHE A 67 -2.96 17.22 -7.13
C PHE A 67 -1.97 17.59 -8.25
N ASP A 68 -0.78 16.99 -8.24
CA ASP A 68 0.22 17.16 -9.30
C ASP A 68 -0.30 16.66 -10.66
N LEU A 69 -0.86 15.45 -10.72
CA LEU A 69 -1.47 14.90 -11.94
C LEU A 69 -2.58 15.83 -12.48
N ARG A 70 -3.45 16.32 -11.60
CA ARG A 70 -4.52 17.24 -12.00
C ARG A 70 -3.96 18.54 -12.56
N LYS A 71 -2.92 19.13 -11.95
CA LYS A 71 -2.27 20.35 -12.48
C LYS A 71 -1.67 20.11 -13.86
N LYS A 72 -1.06 18.95 -14.08
CA LYS A 72 -0.39 18.60 -15.34
C LYS A 72 -1.33 18.50 -16.53
N ILE A 73 -2.61 18.23 -16.32
CA ILE A 73 -3.65 18.14 -17.37
C ILE A 73 -4.54 19.39 -17.46
N GLY A 74 -4.13 20.52 -16.88
CA GLY A 74 -4.85 21.80 -16.97
C GLY A 74 -5.70 22.15 -15.75
N GLY A 75 -5.59 21.39 -14.65
CA GLY A 75 -6.24 21.69 -13.38
C GLY A 75 -7.67 21.15 -13.24
N PHE A 76 -8.23 20.59 -14.31
CA PHE A 76 -9.55 20.00 -14.36
C PHE A 76 -9.49 18.61 -14.98
N TRP A 77 -10.32 17.71 -14.48
CA TRP A 77 -10.50 16.37 -15.00
C TRP A 77 -11.87 15.81 -14.64
N ASN A 78 -12.50 15.15 -15.60
CA ASN A 78 -13.73 14.40 -15.36
C ASN A 78 -13.43 13.08 -14.61
N LEU A 79 -14.47 12.37 -14.19
CA LEU A 79 -14.32 11.14 -13.40
C LEU A 79 -13.49 10.09 -14.15
N ARG A 80 -13.72 9.91 -15.46
CA ARG A 80 -12.97 8.94 -16.28
C ARG A 80 -11.48 9.27 -16.32
N GLN A 81 -11.12 10.55 -16.50
CA GLN A 81 -9.74 11.01 -16.50
C GLN A 81 -9.07 10.84 -15.14
N ALA A 82 -9.75 11.24 -14.06
CA ALA A 82 -9.27 11.06 -12.70
C ALA A 82 -9.05 9.58 -12.37
N THR A 83 -10.03 8.72 -12.62
CA THR A 83 -9.91 7.28 -12.38
C THR A 83 -8.77 6.67 -13.18
N SER A 84 -8.66 6.98 -14.48
CA SER A 84 -7.60 6.40 -15.33
C SER A 84 -6.20 6.79 -14.84
N GLY A 85 -5.98 8.08 -14.54
CA GLY A 85 -4.67 8.56 -14.08
C GLY A 85 -4.31 8.01 -12.71
N ILE A 86 -5.23 8.05 -11.75
CA ILE A 86 -5.01 7.58 -10.38
C ILE A 86 -4.84 6.07 -10.36
N PHE A 87 -5.63 5.32 -11.14
CA PHE A 87 -5.50 3.88 -11.24
C PHE A 87 -4.13 3.46 -11.77
N ILE A 88 -3.65 4.08 -12.86
CA ILE A 88 -2.31 3.77 -13.40
C ILE A 88 -1.23 4.08 -12.36
N MET A 89 -1.34 5.23 -11.68
CA MET A 89 -0.39 5.61 -10.63
C MET A 89 -0.36 4.57 -9.49
N PHE A 90 -1.52 4.16 -8.98
CA PHE A 90 -1.61 3.16 -7.92
C PHE A 90 -1.22 1.76 -8.37
N LEU A 91 -1.53 1.37 -9.60
CA LEU A 91 -1.14 0.08 -10.16
C LEU A 91 0.39 -0.03 -10.28
N VAL A 92 1.05 1.03 -10.76
CA VAL A 92 2.52 1.08 -10.85
C VAL A 92 3.13 1.12 -9.44
N THR A 93 2.55 1.90 -8.52
CA THR A 93 2.96 1.92 -7.10
C THR A 93 2.93 0.52 -6.50
N TYR A 94 1.81 -0.19 -6.70
CA TYR A 94 1.62 -1.57 -6.25
C TYR A 94 2.65 -2.51 -6.85
N ALA A 95 2.88 -2.46 -8.16
CA ALA A 95 3.86 -3.32 -8.82
C ALA A 95 5.29 -3.07 -8.31
N VAL A 96 5.74 -1.81 -8.28
CA VAL A 96 7.09 -1.43 -7.86
C VAL A 96 7.34 -1.83 -6.40
N SER A 97 6.40 -1.51 -5.51
CA SER A 97 6.54 -1.84 -4.08
C SER A 97 6.50 -3.34 -3.82
N ASN A 98 5.64 -4.12 -4.50
CA ASN A 98 5.60 -5.57 -4.33
C ASN A 98 6.86 -6.24 -4.85
N ILE A 99 7.32 -5.89 -6.06
CA ILE A 99 8.56 -6.44 -6.61
C ILE A 99 9.74 -6.12 -5.69
N GLY A 100 9.84 -4.87 -5.22
CA GLY A 100 10.87 -4.47 -4.28
C GLY A 100 10.83 -5.26 -2.97
N ASN A 101 9.64 -5.46 -2.40
CA ASN A 101 9.47 -6.25 -1.18
C ASN A 101 9.85 -7.73 -1.39
N VAL A 102 9.50 -8.32 -2.54
CA VAL A 102 9.92 -9.70 -2.86
C VAL A 102 11.45 -9.78 -2.97
N ILE A 103 12.08 -8.81 -3.63
CA ILE A 103 13.55 -8.77 -3.74
C ILE A 103 14.18 -8.63 -2.36
N PHE A 104 13.69 -7.69 -1.55
CA PHE A 104 14.18 -7.44 -0.20
C PHE A 104 14.10 -8.71 0.67
N ASN A 105 12.94 -9.34 0.77
CA ASN A 105 12.74 -10.51 1.61
C ASN A 105 13.40 -11.79 1.09
N LYS A 106 13.73 -11.89 -0.20
CA LYS A 106 14.40 -13.09 -0.76
C LYS A 106 15.91 -12.98 -0.84
N PHE A 107 16.44 -11.77 -1.06
CA PHE A 107 17.85 -11.59 -1.39
C PHE A 107 18.61 -10.70 -0.41
N ILE A 108 17.94 -9.77 0.27
CA ILE A 108 18.59 -8.80 1.16
C ILE A 108 18.46 -9.26 2.61
N GLU A 109 17.23 -9.37 3.11
CA GLU A 109 16.93 -9.73 4.50
C GLU A 109 15.98 -10.94 4.54
N LYS A 110 16.56 -12.13 4.48
CA LYS A 110 15.83 -13.40 4.30
C LYS A 110 14.99 -13.80 5.51
N ASP A 111 15.41 -13.37 6.70
CA ASP A 111 14.78 -13.70 7.98
C ASP A 111 13.82 -12.60 8.47
N MET A 112 13.63 -11.51 7.72
CA MET A 112 12.78 -10.39 8.15
C MET A 112 11.36 -10.85 8.48
N THR A 113 10.77 -11.70 7.65
CA THR A 113 9.42 -12.24 7.87
C THR A 113 9.36 -13.04 9.17
N GLU A 114 10.33 -13.91 9.42
CA GLU A 114 10.41 -14.73 10.64
C GLU A 114 10.61 -13.86 11.89
N ARG A 115 11.49 -12.85 11.82
CA ARG A 115 11.72 -11.89 12.90
C ARG A 115 10.45 -11.13 13.28
N ILE A 116 9.69 -10.67 12.28
CA ILE A 116 8.39 -10.01 12.52
C ILE A 116 7.41 -10.99 13.18
N GLN A 117 7.31 -12.22 12.68
CA GLN A 117 6.43 -13.25 13.25
C GLN A 117 6.77 -13.53 14.71
N ASN A 118 8.06 -13.70 15.03
CA ASN A 118 8.55 -13.89 16.39
C ASN A 118 8.25 -12.69 17.30
N THR A 119 8.40 -11.46 16.81
CA THR A 119 8.03 -10.26 17.57
C THR A 119 6.53 -10.22 17.88
N VAL A 120 5.68 -10.56 16.90
CA VAL A 120 4.22 -10.59 17.08
C VAL A 120 3.81 -11.68 18.08
N VAL A 121 4.39 -12.88 17.97
CA VAL A 121 4.15 -13.99 18.91
C VAL A 121 4.58 -13.60 20.32
N GLY A 122 5.81 -13.10 20.48
CA GLY A 122 6.36 -12.70 21.77
C GLY A 122 5.55 -11.60 22.44
N ALA A 123 5.12 -10.59 21.69
CA ALA A 123 4.27 -9.52 22.22
C ALA A 123 2.86 -10.02 22.58
N THR A 124 2.28 -10.92 21.79
CA THR A 124 0.96 -11.51 22.08
C THR A 124 1.01 -12.36 23.35
N SER A 125 2.01 -13.25 23.45
CA SER A 125 2.24 -14.07 24.65
C SER A 125 2.46 -13.20 25.87
N SER A 126 3.34 -12.20 25.80
CA SER A 126 3.61 -11.27 26.91
C SER A 126 2.36 -10.51 27.35
N MET A 127 1.51 -10.10 26.41
CA MET A 127 0.23 -9.46 26.70
C MET A 127 -0.71 -10.41 27.44
N MET A 128 -0.88 -11.65 26.98
CA MET A 128 -1.73 -12.66 27.62
C MET A 128 -1.22 -12.99 29.04
N LYS A 129 0.09 -13.13 29.23
CA LYS A 129 0.69 -13.30 30.57
C LYS A 129 0.36 -12.14 31.49
N SER A 130 0.47 -10.90 31.00
CA SER A 130 0.14 -9.70 31.78
C SER A 130 -1.34 -9.59 32.15
N GLN A 131 -2.22 -10.27 31.39
CA GLN A 131 -3.65 -10.34 31.63
C GLN A 131 -4.05 -11.51 32.55
N GLY A 132 -3.08 -12.31 33.01
CA GLY A 132 -3.33 -13.46 33.89
C GLY A 132 -3.91 -14.68 33.18
N VAL A 133 -3.69 -14.82 31.87
CA VAL A 133 -4.09 -16.02 31.12
C VAL A 133 -3.19 -17.20 31.47
N ASP A 134 -3.78 -18.39 31.60
CA ASP A 134 -3.05 -19.63 31.90
C ASP A 134 -2.03 -19.99 30.82
N GLU A 135 -0.87 -20.53 31.24
CA GLU A 135 0.25 -20.86 30.35
C GLU A 135 -0.14 -21.87 29.27
N ASP A 136 -0.93 -22.91 29.60
CA ASP A 136 -1.41 -23.91 28.64
C ASP A 136 -2.22 -23.28 27.49
N VAL A 137 -3.00 -22.23 27.79
CA VAL A 137 -3.80 -21.51 26.80
C VAL A 137 -2.92 -20.63 25.92
N ILE A 138 -1.88 -20.02 26.51
CA ILE A 138 -0.89 -19.23 25.80
C ILE A 138 -0.10 -20.12 24.83
N ASP A 139 0.39 -21.26 25.28
CA ASP A 139 1.16 -22.20 24.47
C ASP A 139 0.35 -22.72 23.28
N LYS A 140 -0.92 -23.07 23.51
CA LYS A 140 -1.83 -23.44 22.43
C LYS A 140 -1.98 -22.30 21.42
N LYS A 141 -2.14 -21.06 21.90
CA LYS A 141 -2.29 -19.90 21.02
C LYS A 141 -1.03 -19.63 20.18
N VAL A 142 0.14 -19.77 20.78
CA VAL A 142 1.44 -19.63 20.09
C VAL A 142 1.59 -20.71 19.01
N ALA A 143 1.25 -21.96 19.33
CA ALA A 143 1.28 -23.05 18.35
C ALA A 143 0.34 -22.81 17.16
N GLU A 144 -0.89 -22.34 17.43
CA GLU A 144 -1.85 -21.94 16.38
C GLU A 144 -1.28 -20.82 15.49
N MET A 145 -0.69 -19.78 16.08
CA MET A 145 -0.09 -18.67 15.33
C MET A 145 1.05 -19.14 14.42
N ASN A 146 1.95 -19.99 14.94
CA ASN A 146 3.06 -20.54 14.16
C ASN A 146 2.55 -21.41 13.01
N SER A 147 1.55 -22.26 13.25
CA SER A 147 0.94 -23.07 12.18
C SER A 147 0.29 -22.21 11.10
N ASP A 148 -0.38 -21.13 11.49
CA ASP A 148 -0.97 -20.17 10.55
C ASP A 148 0.08 -19.44 9.71
N PHE A 149 1.24 -19.11 10.30
CA PHE A 149 2.36 -18.52 9.58
C PHE A 149 2.98 -19.48 8.58
N GLU A 150 3.22 -20.73 8.97
CA GLU A 150 3.72 -21.77 8.06
C GLU A 150 2.77 -21.98 6.88
N ARG A 151 1.46 -22.09 7.14
CA ARG A 151 0.44 -22.23 6.09
C ARG A 151 0.47 -21.06 5.10
N LYS A 152 0.68 -19.83 5.59
CA LYS A 152 0.80 -18.64 4.72
C LYS A 152 2.10 -18.65 3.91
N ASN A 153 3.21 -19.08 4.50
CA ASN A 153 4.51 -19.14 3.82
C ASN A 153 4.55 -20.23 2.75
N GLN A 154 3.76 -21.30 2.89
CA GLN A 154 3.67 -22.42 1.95
C GLN A 154 2.64 -22.22 0.82
N GLY A 155 2.09 -21.01 0.68
CA GLY A 155 1.10 -20.71 -0.35
C GLY A 155 1.55 -21.14 -1.76
N THR A 156 0.64 -21.75 -2.52
CA THR A 156 0.91 -22.18 -3.89
C THR A 156 1.08 -20.99 -4.84
N ILE A 157 1.72 -21.23 -6.00
CA ILE A 157 1.82 -20.22 -7.08
C ILE A 157 0.43 -19.73 -7.50
N MET A 158 -0.57 -20.63 -7.57
CA MET A 158 -1.95 -20.28 -7.94
C MET A 158 -2.57 -19.30 -6.94
N GLN A 159 -2.43 -19.55 -5.64
CA GLN A 159 -2.93 -18.65 -4.59
C GLN A 159 -2.23 -17.29 -4.65
N THR A 160 -0.94 -17.27 -4.96
CA THR A 160 -0.18 -16.03 -5.14
C THR A 160 -0.75 -15.21 -6.31
N ILE A 161 -0.98 -15.83 -7.46
CA ILE A 161 -1.54 -15.17 -8.65
C ILE A 161 -2.96 -14.64 -8.35
N GLN A 162 -3.81 -15.46 -7.74
CA GLN A 162 -5.16 -15.04 -7.34
C GLN A 162 -5.12 -13.83 -6.40
N GLY A 163 -4.20 -13.82 -5.44
CA GLY A 163 -3.98 -12.69 -4.54
C GLY A 163 -3.62 -11.40 -5.28
N HIS A 164 -2.78 -11.47 -6.32
CA HIS A 164 -2.44 -10.30 -7.13
C HIS A 164 -3.61 -9.81 -7.98
N VAL A 165 -4.41 -10.72 -8.55
CA VAL A 165 -5.62 -10.34 -9.31
C VAL A 165 -6.62 -9.61 -8.40
N ILE A 166 -6.88 -10.14 -7.21
CA ILE A 166 -7.74 -9.50 -6.21
C ILE A 166 -7.13 -8.14 -5.79
N GLY A 167 -5.81 -8.08 -5.60
CA GLY A 167 -5.08 -6.86 -5.29
C GLY A 167 -5.29 -5.75 -6.33
N VAL A 168 -5.21 -6.09 -7.62
CA VAL A 168 -5.45 -5.13 -8.72
C VAL A 168 -6.90 -4.62 -8.71
N ILE A 169 -7.88 -5.49 -8.40
CA ILE A 169 -9.28 -5.08 -8.26
C ILE A 169 -9.43 -4.08 -7.09
N ILE A 170 -8.81 -4.35 -5.94
CA ILE A 170 -8.82 -3.44 -4.79
C ILE A 170 -8.18 -2.10 -5.15
N VAL A 171 -7.04 -2.12 -5.84
CA VAL A 171 -6.37 -0.90 -6.34
C VAL A 171 -7.30 -0.09 -7.24
N PHE A 172 -8.07 -0.74 -8.12
CA PHE A 172 -9.05 -0.07 -8.97
C PHE A 172 -10.19 0.57 -8.16
N VAL A 173 -10.73 -0.13 -7.15
CA VAL A 173 -11.77 0.41 -6.26
C VAL A 173 -11.25 1.63 -5.49
N ILE A 174 -10.04 1.57 -4.94
CA ILE A 174 -9.42 2.70 -4.24
C ILE A 174 -9.19 3.87 -5.20
N ALA A 175 -8.75 3.60 -6.43
CA ALA A 175 -8.60 4.63 -7.45
C ALA A 175 -9.93 5.32 -7.80
N LEU A 176 -11.05 4.58 -7.84
CA LEU A 176 -12.38 5.15 -8.01
C LEU A 176 -12.78 6.07 -6.85
N LEU A 177 -12.51 5.66 -5.60
CA LEU A 177 -12.77 6.49 -4.41
C LEU A 177 -11.97 7.79 -4.45
N PHE A 178 -10.68 7.70 -4.77
CA PHE A 178 -9.83 8.87 -4.96
C PHE A 178 -10.32 9.75 -6.10
N ALA A 179 -10.66 9.17 -7.25
CA ALA A 179 -11.17 9.90 -8.38
C ALA A 179 -12.46 10.65 -8.04
N ALA A 180 -13.37 10.04 -7.29
CA ALA A 180 -14.60 10.69 -6.83
C ALA A 180 -14.31 11.91 -5.93
N ILE A 181 -13.31 11.83 -5.06
CA ILE A 181 -12.89 12.93 -4.18
C ILE A 181 -12.19 14.05 -4.97
N PHE A 182 -11.29 13.69 -5.89
CA PHE A 182 -10.42 14.67 -6.57
C PHE A 182 -10.98 15.19 -7.90
N LYS A 183 -12.08 14.62 -8.40
CA LYS A 183 -12.78 15.06 -9.61
C LYS A 183 -13.05 16.56 -9.54
N LYS A 184 -12.74 17.27 -10.63
CA LYS A 184 -13.02 18.70 -10.76
C LYS A 184 -13.33 19.00 -12.22
N GLU A 185 -14.61 19.13 -12.53
CA GLU A 185 -15.05 19.48 -13.87
C GLU A 185 -14.82 20.97 -14.15
N PRO A 186 -14.51 21.34 -15.40
CA PRO A 186 -14.40 22.74 -15.78
C PRO A 186 -15.77 23.43 -15.61
N PRO A 187 -15.80 24.71 -15.20
CA PRO A 187 -17.04 25.47 -15.13
C PRO A 187 -17.64 25.68 -16.54
N LEU A 188 -18.97 25.71 -16.63
CA LEU A 188 -19.74 25.75 -17.89
C LEU A 188 -19.36 26.93 -18.82
N TYR A 189 -18.90 28.06 -18.29
CA TYR A 189 -18.50 29.20 -19.11
C TYR A 189 -17.13 29.03 -19.81
N LEU A 190 -16.38 27.97 -19.50
CA LEU A 190 -15.16 27.59 -20.20
C LEU A 190 -15.39 26.49 -21.25
N SER A 191 -16.62 25.94 -21.36
CA SER A 191 -16.94 24.90 -22.35
C SER A 191 -17.54 25.42 -23.66
N ASP A 192 -17.80 26.73 -23.76
CA ASP A 192 -18.61 27.34 -24.83
C ASP A 192 -17.82 28.23 -25.82
N ASN A 193 -16.49 28.08 -25.93
CA ASN A 193 -15.66 28.77 -26.94
C ASN A 193 -14.84 27.80 -27.79
#